data_AF-A0A2V8W956-F1
#
_entry.id   AF-A0A2V8W956-F1
#
_cell.length_a   1.000
_cell.length_b   1.000
_cell.length_c   1.000
_cell.angle_alpha   90.00
_cell.angle_beta   90.00
_cell.angle_gamma   90.00
#
_symmetry.space_group_name_H-M   'P 1'
#
loop_
_entity.id
_entity.type
_entity.pdbx_description
1 polymer ?
#
loop_
_entity_poly.entity_id
_entity_poly.type
_entity_poly.pdbx_seq_one_letter_code
_entity_poly.pdbx_strand_id
1 'polypeptide(L)'
;MITFFTTAKSFRGHEEIIQRNALQSWKHLHPDVEVILFGDDEGAAEVCAELGLRHEPYVERHESGMKYLNYMFVRAQQIARHKYLCYSNCDIVL
;
A
#
# COMPACT_ATOMS: atom_id res chain seq x y z
N MET A 1 -16.60 6.68 -2.78
CA MET A 1 -15.15 6.91 -2.59
C MET A 1 -14.39 5.62 -2.84
N ILE A 2 -13.05 5.67 -2.94
CA ILE A 2 -12.17 4.57 -3.36
C ILE A 2 -11.14 4.21 -2.28
N THR A 3 -10.80 2.92 -2.18
CA THR A 3 -9.66 2.41 -1.42
C THR A 3 -8.56 2.01 -2.38
N PHE A 4 -7.39 2.63 -2.28
CA PHE A 4 -6.18 2.13 -2.93
C PHE A 4 -5.53 1.08 -2.04
N PHE A 5 -5.05 0.00 -2.64
CA PHE A 5 -4.20 -0.95 -1.95
C PHE A 5 -3.00 -1.32 -2.80
N THR A 6 -1.87 -1.54 -2.14
CA THR A 6 -0.60 -1.76 -2.84
C THR A 6 0.38 -2.55 -1.98
N THR A 7 1.53 -2.88 -2.57
CA THR A 7 2.73 -3.32 -1.90
C THR A 7 3.89 -2.42 -2.31
N ALA A 8 4.81 -2.19 -1.38
CA ALA A 8 6.04 -1.43 -1.61
C ALA A 8 7.27 -2.37 -1.61
N LYS A 9 8.36 -1.90 -2.19
CA LYS A 9 9.73 -2.32 -1.87
C LYS A 9 10.18 -1.64 -0.58
N SER A 10 11.33 -2.02 -0.05
CA SER A 10 11.97 -1.31 1.08
C SER A 10 12.09 0.19 0.80
N PHE A 11 11.70 1.01 1.77
CA PHE A 11 11.79 2.47 1.73
C PHE A 11 13.22 2.89 2.05
N ARG A 12 14.11 2.72 1.07
CA ARG A 12 15.51 3.13 1.13
C ARG A 12 15.95 3.77 -0.18
N GLY A 13 16.83 4.75 -0.10
CA GLY A 13 17.43 5.40 -1.28
C GLY A 13 16.38 6.02 -2.20
N HIS A 14 16.52 5.83 -3.52
CA HIS A 14 15.59 6.41 -4.48
C HIS A 14 14.17 5.82 -4.44
N GLU A 15 14.04 4.54 -4.08
CA GLU A 15 12.74 3.88 -3.98
C GLU A 15 11.88 4.51 -2.88
N GLU A 16 12.50 5.01 -1.80
CA GLU A 16 11.77 5.75 -0.76
C GLU A 16 11.08 6.99 -1.33
N ILE A 17 11.81 7.80 -2.10
CA ILE A 17 11.28 9.04 -2.68
C ILE A 17 10.11 8.73 -3.63
N ILE A 18 10.29 7.75 -4.52
CA ILE A 18 9.28 7.37 -5.50
C ILE A 18 8.00 6.89 -4.80
N GLN A 19 8.14 5.97 -3.85
CA GLN A 19 7.01 5.34 -3.19
C GLN A 19 6.25 6.30 -2.27
N ARG A 20 6.97 7.20 -1.58
CA ARG A 20 6.34 8.24 -0.77
C ARG A 20 5.56 9.23 -1.63
N ASN A 21 6.12 9.65 -2.77
CA ASN A 21 5.41 10.53 -3.70
C ASN A 21 4.13 9.88 -4.25
N ALA A 22 4.18 8.60 -4.62
CA ALA A 22 3.00 7.84 -5.04
C ALA A 22 1.93 7.82 -3.93
N LEU A 23 2.27 7.32 -2.74
CA LEU A 23 1.33 7.19 -1.61
C LEU A 23 0.73 8.56 -1.19
N GLN A 24 1.56 9.60 -1.16
CA GLN A 24 1.09 10.96 -0.85
C GLN A 24 0.13 11.47 -1.92
N SER A 25 0.44 11.31 -3.21
CA SER A 25 -0.44 11.77 -4.28
C SER A 25 -1.85 11.17 -4.17
N TRP A 26 -1.94 9.87 -3.87
CA TRP A 26 -3.23 9.18 -3.71
C TRP A 26 -4.02 9.71 -2.51
N LYS A 27 -3.34 9.99 -1.39
CA LYS A 27 -3.95 10.60 -0.19
C LYS A 27 -4.49 12.00 -0.48
N HIS A 28 -3.85 12.76 -1.38
CA HIS A 28 -4.28 14.12 -1.72
C HIS A 28 -5.46 14.18 -2.70
N LEU A 29 -5.82 13.06 -3.35
CA LEU A 29 -6.95 13.04 -4.29
C LEU A 29 -8.28 13.44 -3.63
N HIS A 30 -8.52 13.01 -2.40
CA HIS A 30 -9.70 13.37 -1.63
C HIS A 30 -9.51 13.06 -0.13
N PRO A 31 -10.07 13.86 0.81
CA PRO A 31 -9.98 13.60 2.25
C PRO A 31 -10.48 12.23 2.73
N ASP A 32 -11.33 11.58 1.92
CA ASP A 32 -11.95 10.29 2.24
C ASP A 32 -11.28 9.10 1.53
N VAL A 33 -10.22 9.31 0.74
CA VAL A 33 -9.47 8.19 0.15
C VAL A 33 -8.87 7.36 1.28
N GLU A 34 -8.97 6.03 1.16
CA GLU A 34 -8.23 5.10 2.00
C GLU A 34 -7.04 4.54 1.20
N VAL A 35 -5.89 4.40 1.84
CA VAL A 35 -4.73 3.72 1.28
C VAL A 35 -4.30 2.61 2.24
N ILE A 36 -4.15 1.41 1.72
CA ILE A 36 -3.69 0.22 2.46
C ILE A 36 -2.38 -0.26 1.88
N LEU A 37 -1.31 -0.23 2.67
CA LEU A 37 -0.01 -0.77 2.29
C LEU A 37 0.18 -2.17 2.86
N PHE A 38 0.44 -3.14 1.99
CA PHE A 38 0.66 -4.54 2.34
C PHE A 38 2.14 -4.90 2.44
N GLY A 39 2.45 -5.71 3.46
CA GLY A 39 3.77 -6.28 3.71
C GLY A 39 4.60 -5.49 4.71
N ASP A 40 5.68 -6.11 5.14
CA ASP A 40 6.59 -5.70 6.21
C ASP A 40 7.97 -5.30 5.69
N ASP A 41 8.05 -4.83 4.43
CA ASP A 41 9.27 -4.28 3.89
C ASP A 41 9.76 -3.11 4.74
N GLU A 42 11.08 -3.00 4.86
CA GLU A 42 11.69 -2.01 5.72
C GLU A 42 11.21 -0.58 5.43
N GLY A 43 10.88 0.16 6.49
CA GLY A 43 10.36 1.52 6.43
C GLY A 43 8.86 1.61 6.14
N ALA A 44 8.19 0.50 5.80
CA ALA A 44 6.76 0.52 5.46
C ALA A 44 5.88 0.93 6.64
N ALA A 45 6.17 0.43 7.85
CA ALA A 45 5.40 0.75 9.05
C ALA A 45 5.55 2.23 9.41
N GLU A 46 6.77 2.75 9.35
CA GLU A 46 7.12 4.14 9.64
C GLU A 46 6.45 5.09 8.65
N VAL A 47 6.53 4.81 7.35
CA VAL A 47 5.89 5.61 6.31
C VAL A 47 4.37 5.59 6.46
N CYS A 48 3.76 4.44 6.77
CA CYS A 48 2.32 4.36 7.00
C CYS A 48 1.90 5.20 8.22
N ALA A 49 2.64 5.11 9.32
CA ALA A 49 2.36 5.90 10.51
C ALA A 49 2.48 7.40 10.24
N GLU A 50 3.55 7.82 9.56
CA GLU A 50 3.79 9.22 9.21
C GLU A 50 2.72 9.78 8.27
N LEU A 51 2.35 9.01 7.24
CA LEU A 51 1.37 9.42 6.25
C LEU A 51 -0.08 9.11 6.67
N GLY A 52 -0.32 8.54 7.84
CA GLY A 52 -1.66 8.17 8.32
C GLY A 52 -2.37 7.17 7.41
N LEU A 53 -1.63 6.21 6.85
CA LEU A 53 -2.15 5.15 6.00
C LEU A 53 -2.41 3.90 6.84
N ARG A 54 -3.25 3.00 6.31
CA ARG A 54 -3.44 1.69 6.92
C ARG A 54 -2.29 0.77 6.53
N HIS A 55 -1.67 0.13 7.52
CA HIS A 55 -0.62 -0.87 7.32
C HIS A 55 -1.17 -2.28 7.58
N GLU A 56 -1.00 -3.18 6.61
CA GLU A 56 -1.26 -4.61 6.77
C GLU A 56 0.08 -5.36 6.60
N PRO A 57 0.85 -5.58 7.68
CA PRO A 57 2.22 -6.11 7.59
C PRO A 57 2.27 -7.56 7.12
N TYR A 58 1.25 -8.36 7.44
CA TYR A 58 1.23 -9.76 7.08
C TYR A 58 0.75 -9.96 5.64
N VAL A 59 1.54 -10.70 4.87
CA VAL A 59 1.20 -11.22 3.54
C VAL A 59 1.66 -12.66 3.44
N GLU A 60 0.87 -13.49 2.78
CA GLU A 60 1.35 -14.80 2.37
C GLU A 60 2.50 -14.63 1.36
N ARG A 61 3.51 -15.50 1.44
CA ARG A 61 4.68 -15.46 0.56
C ARG A 61 4.91 -16.82 -0.10
N HIS A 62 5.35 -16.79 -1.35
CA HIS A 62 5.92 -17.95 -2.03
C HIS A 62 7.18 -18.43 -1.30
N GLU A 63 7.61 -19.66 -1.60
CA GLU A 63 8.89 -20.21 -1.11
C GLU A 63 10.10 -19.34 -1.48
N SER A 64 10.00 -18.57 -2.58
CA SER A 64 11.01 -17.60 -3.01
C SER A 64 10.99 -16.27 -2.24
N GLY A 65 10.05 -16.08 -1.31
CA GLY A 65 9.86 -14.85 -0.54
C GLY A 65 8.97 -13.79 -1.19
N MET A 66 8.55 -13.98 -2.45
CA MET A 66 7.64 -13.07 -3.16
C MET A 66 6.24 -13.08 -2.55
N LYS A 67 5.59 -11.92 -2.48
CA LYS A 67 4.25 -11.77 -1.91
C LYS A 67 3.18 -12.37 -2.81
N TYR A 68 2.22 -13.09 -2.23
CA TYR A 68 1.06 -13.63 -2.93
C TYR A 68 0.03 -12.54 -3.24
N LEU A 69 -0.11 -12.22 -4.53
CA LEU A 69 -1.05 -11.19 -4.97
C LEU A 69 -2.52 -11.58 -4.69
N ASN A 70 -2.87 -12.86 -4.85
CA ASN A 70 -4.21 -13.37 -4.53
C ASN A 70 -4.57 -13.10 -3.07
N TYR A 71 -3.66 -13.35 -2.12
CA TYR A 71 -3.86 -13.06 -0.71
C TYR A 71 -4.17 -11.57 -0.50
N MET A 72 -3.35 -10.68 -1.07
CA MET A 72 -3.55 -9.23 -0.94
C MET A 72 -4.91 -8.79 -1.47
N PHE A 73 -5.34 -9.30 -2.63
CA PHE A 73 -6.63 -8.92 -3.23
C PHE A 73 -7.82 -9.39 -2.40
N VAL A 74 -7.80 -10.63 -1.91
CA VAL A 74 -8.86 -11.16 -1.04
C VAL A 74 -8.88 -10.40 0.28
N ARG A 75 -7.71 -10.18 0.87
CA ARG A 75 -7.58 -9.48 2.15
C ARG A 75 -8.04 -8.02 2.04
N ALA A 76 -7.63 -7.31 0.99
CA ALA A 76 -8.06 -5.93 0.74
C ALA A 76 -9.58 -5.82 0.66
N GLN A 77 -10.26 -6.74 -0.04
CA GLN A 77 -11.73 -6.75 -0.10
C GLN A 77 -12.40 -6.93 1.26
N GLN A 78 -11.78 -7.67 2.18
CA GLN A 78 -12.33 -7.90 3.52
C GLN A 78 -12.15 -6.68 4.43
N ILE A 79 -11.05 -5.95 4.27
CA ILE A 79 -10.64 -4.92 5.23
C ILE A 79 -10.91 -3.49 4.74
N ALA A 80 -11.08 -3.27 3.44
CA ALA A 80 -11.32 -1.96 2.88
C ALA A 80 -12.60 -1.31 3.43
N ARG A 81 -12.54 -0.01 3.68
CA ARG A 81 -13.68 0.82 4.09
C ARG A 81 -14.67 1.06 2.94
N HIS A 82 -14.19 1.09 1.71
CA HIS A 82 -14.98 1.49 0.55
C HIS A 82 -15.33 0.32 -0.37
N LYS A 83 -16.47 0.44 -1.08
CA LYS A 83 -16.95 -0.54 -2.05
C LYS A 83 -16.02 -0.68 -3.27
N TYR A 84 -15.38 0.41 -3.69
CA TYR A 84 -14.50 0.42 -4.84
C TYR A 84 -13.05 0.31 -4.39
N LEU A 85 -12.36 -0.71 -4.89
CA LEU A 85 -10.96 -0.96 -4.62
C LEU A 85 -10.15 -0.78 -5.90
N CYS A 86 -8.97 -0.18 -5.77
CA CYS A 86 -8.00 -0.05 -6.84
C CYS A 86 -6.65 -0.57 -6.37
N TYR A 87 -6.14 -1.60 -7.06
CA TYR A 87 -4.74 -1.94 -6.96
C TYR A 87 -3.94 -0.98 -7.83
N SER A 88 -2.92 -0.35 -7.26
CA SER A 88 -1.98 0.51 -8.00
C SER A 88 -0.57 0.17 -7.58
N ASN A 89 0.38 0.14 -8.50
CA ASN A 89 1.79 -0.04 -8.13
C ASN A 89 2.30 1.19 -7.37
N CYS A 90 3.17 0.98 -6.39
CA CYS A 90 3.69 2.04 -5.51
C CYS A 90 4.73 2.97 -6.20
N ASP A 91 4.65 3.13 -7.51
CA ASP A 91 5.48 4.01 -8.34
C ASP A 91 4.63 4.89 -9.29
N ILE A 92 3.30 4.87 -9.13
CA ILE A 92 2.35 5.65 -9.92
C ILE A 92 1.87 6.86 -9.11
N VAL A 93 2.01 8.07 -9.68
CA VAL A 93 1.48 9.33 -9.11
C VAL A 93 0.11 9.63 -9.72
N LEU A 94 -0.84 10.12 -8.91
CA LEU A 94 -2.21 10.49 -9.32
C LEU A 94 -2.56 11.95 -9.00
#